data_AF-A0A9W7SIU6-F1
#
_entry.id   AF-A0A9W7SIU6-F1
#
_cell.length_a   1.000
_cell.length_b   1.000
_cell.length_c   1.000
_cell.angle_alpha   90.00
_cell.angle_beta   90.00
_cell.angle_gamma   90.00
#
_symmetry.space_group_name_H-M   'P 1'
#
loop_
_entity.id
_entity.type
_entity.pdbx_description
1 polymer ?
#
loop_
_entity_poly.entity_id
_entity_poly.type
_entity_poly.pdbx_seq_one_letter_code
_entity_poly.pdbx_strand_id
1 'polypeptide(L)'
;MPRSDEAAMWYAAVYSAVQEVPYGKVTSYGHIANLIGYPERPRQVGICLKHLPTAGDQPESRFNSDTVPWQRIINSKGVISPRSAMSYA
;
A
#
# COMPACT_ATOMS: atom_id res chain seq x y z
N MET A 1 -7.58 9.76 -15.74
CA MET A 1 -8.64 10.39 -14.92
C MET A 1 -8.06 10.71 -13.56
N PRO A 2 -8.15 11.96 -13.08
CA PRO A 2 -7.88 12.24 -11.67
C PRO A 2 -8.82 11.38 -10.82
N ARG A 3 -8.29 10.80 -9.74
CA ARG A 3 -9.12 10.09 -8.76
C ARG A 3 -10.12 11.08 -8.16
N SER A 4 -11.32 10.62 -7.81
CA SER A 4 -12.22 11.45 -6.99
C SER A 4 -11.51 11.86 -5.70
N ASP A 5 -11.90 12.99 -5.11
CA ASP A 5 -11.29 13.48 -3.86
C ASP A 5 -11.33 12.41 -2.76
N GLU A 6 -12.43 11.66 -2.68
CA GLU A 6 -12.57 10.51 -1.77
C GLU A 6 -11.50 9.43 -2.02
N ALA A 7 -11.27 9.07 -3.29
CA ALA A 7 -10.26 8.10 -3.64
C ALA A 7 -8.84 8.62 -3.37
N ALA A 8 -8.59 9.92 -3.53
CA ALA A 8 -7.33 10.54 -3.14
C ALA A 8 -7.10 10.48 -1.62
N MET A 9 -8.13 10.80 -0.83
CA MET A 9 -8.10 10.69 0.64
C MET A 9 -7.87 9.26 1.10
N TRP A 10 -8.54 8.28 0.47
CA TRP A 10 -8.33 6.86 0.77
C TRP A 10 -6.89 6.42 0.55
N TYR A 11 -6.30 6.78 -0.59
CA TYR A 11 -4.89 6.48 -0.88
C TYR A 11 -3.95 7.10 0.14
N ALA A 12 -4.17 8.38 0.47
CA ALA A 12 -3.35 9.08 1.46
C ALA A 12 -3.45 8.45 2.86
N ALA A 13 -4.65 8.05 3.28
CA ALA A 13 -4.86 7.36 4.56
C ALA A 13 -4.15 6.00 4.61
N VAL A 14 -4.27 5.20 3.55
CA VAL A 14 -3.58 3.90 3.44
C VAL A 14 -2.06 4.10 3.49
N TYR A 15 -1.49 5.03 2.72
CA TYR A 15 -0.04 5.23 2.71
C TYR A 15 0.48 5.74 4.04
N SER A 16 -0.24 6.66 4.69
CA SER A 16 0.14 7.19 6.01
C SER A 16 0.15 6.07 7.06
N ALA A 17 -0.89 5.22 7.10
CA ALA A 17 -0.94 4.08 8.00
C ALA A 17 0.20 3.06 7.75
N VAL A 18 0.61 2.87 6.49
CA VAL A 18 1.73 1.99 6.14
C VAL A 18 3.07 2.56 6.63
N GLN A 19 3.24 3.88 6.63
CA GLN A 19 4.45 4.54 7.15
C GLN A 19 4.66 4.34 8.65
N GLU A 20 3.58 4.11 9.40
CA GLU A 20 3.64 3.87 10.84
C GLU A 20 4.17 2.46 11.19
N VAL A 21 4.26 1.54 10.23
CA VAL A 21 4.77 0.19 10.47
C VAL A 21 6.27 0.25 10.80
N PRO A 22 6.72 -0.16 12.00
CA PRO A 22 8.13 -0.02 12.39
C PRO A 22 9.09 -0.86 11.56
N TYR A 23 10.37 -0.47 11.56
CA TYR A 23 11.43 -1.29 10.98
C TYR A 23 11.52 -2.67 11.67
N GLY A 24 11.78 -3.73 10.90
CA GLY A 24 11.84 -5.10 11.42
C GLY A 24 10.49 -5.71 11.81
N LYS A 25 9.38 -5.00 11.58
CA LYS A 25 8.01 -5.48 11.80
C LYS A 25 7.24 -5.54 10.49
N VAL A 26 6.26 -6.42 10.46
CA VAL A 26 5.33 -6.60 9.35
C VAL A 26 3.91 -6.58 9.88
N THR A 27 2.97 -6.25 9.01
CA THR A 27 1.54 -6.29 9.30
C THR A 27 0.77 -6.79 8.08
N SER A 28 -0.54 -6.99 8.20
CA SER A 28 -1.37 -7.50 7.10
C SER A 28 -2.23 -6.42 6.46
N TYR A 29 -2.67 -6.65 5.22
CA TYR A 29 -3.64 -5.79 4.54
C TYR A 29 -4.92 -5.57 5.36
N GLY A 30 -5.40 -6.62 6.04
CA GLY A 30 -6.57 -6.56 6.91
C GLY A 30 -6.34 -5.69 8.14
N HIS A 31 -5.14 -5.76 8.73
CA HIS A 31 -4.83 -4.93 9.87
C HIS A 31 -4.74 -3.44 9.49
N ILE A 32 -4.15 -3.10 8.34
CA ILE A 32 -4.16 -1.71 7.85
C ILE A 32 -5.60 -1.23 7.61
N ALA A 33 -6.44 -2.05 6.95
CA ALA A 33 -7.84 -1.70 6.68
C ALA A 33 -8.62 -1.46 7.99
N ASN A 34 -8.38 -2.28 9.01
CA ASN A 34 -8.95 -2.10 10.34
C ASN A 34 -8.45 -0.81 11.03
N LEU A 35 -7.15 -0.52 10.96
CA LEU A 35 -6.53 0.66 11.58
C LEU A 35 -7.12 1.97 11.06
N ILE A 36 -7.44 2.03 9.76
CA ILE A 36 -8.04 3.21 9.13
C ILE A 36 -9.58 3.23 9.17
N GLY A 37 -10.21 2.28 9.87
CA GLY A 37 -11.66 2.27 10.14
C GLY A 37 -12.53 1.54 9.11
N TYR A 38 -11.94 0.75 8.21
CA TYR A 38 -12.64 0.05 7.13
C TYR A 38 -12.24 -1.43 7.06
N PRO A 39 -12.54 -2.24 8.09
CA PRO A 39 -12.10 -3.64 8.19
C PRO A 39 -12.54 -4.52 7.02
N GLU A 40 -13.61 -4.15 6.30
CA GLU A 40 -14.14 -4.84 5.13
C GLU A 40 -13.37 -4.57 3.82
N ARG A 41 -12.34 -3.70 3.84
CA ARG A 41 -11.63 -3.23 2.63
C ARG A 41 -10.16 -3.64 2.48
N PRO A 42 -9.69 -4.83 2.91
CA PRO A 42 -8.28 -5.22 2.77
C PRO A 42 -7.81 -5.29 1.32
N ARG A 43 -8.70 -5.66 0.39
CA ARG A 43 -8.37 -5.70 -1.05
C ARG A 43 -8.05 -4.31 -1.60
N GLN A 44 -8.74 -3.28 -1.11
CA GLN A 44 -8.51 -1.90 -1.55
C GLN A 44 -7.14 -1.38 -1.06
N VAL A 45 -6.69 -1.78 0.13
CA VAL A 45 -5.31 -1.51 0.60
C VAL A 45 -4.30 -2.09 -0.39
N GLY A 46 -4.49 -3.34 -0.83
CA GLY A 46 -3.63 -3.96 -1.84
C GLY A 46 -3.61 -3.21 -3.18
N ILE A 47 -4.76 -2.69 -3.61
CA ILE A 47 -4.87 -1.86 -4.81
C ILE A 47 -4.09 -0.55 -4.65
N CYS A 48 -4.16 0.11 -3.50
CA CYS A 48 -3.37 1.32 -3.23
C CYS A 48 -1.86 1.03 -3.31
N LEU A 49 -1.38 -0.06 -2.70
CA LEU A 49 0.04 -0.42 -2.76
C LEU A 49 0.50 -0.86 -4.15
N LYS A 50 -0.41 -1.42 -4.97
CA LYS A 50 -0.12 -1.73 -6.39
C LYS A 50 0.10 -0.47 -7.22
N HIS A 51 -0.59 0.62 -6.89
CA HIS A 51 -0.52 1.91 -7.61
C HIS A 51 0.38 2.93 -6.92
N LEU A 52 1.15 2.52 -5.90
CA LEU A 52 2.17 3.36 -5.29
C LEU A 52 3.22 3.68 -6.37
N PRO A 53 3.47 4.96 -6.68
CA PRO A 53 4.46 5.31 -7.70
C PRO A 53 5.86 4.91 -7.24
N THR A 54 6.72 4.57 -8.20
CA THR A 54 8.13 4.36 -7.89
C THR A 54 8.80 5.72 -7.62
N ALA A 55 9.84 5.73 -6.80
CA ALA A 55 10.62 6.94 -6.56
C ALA A 55 11.32 7.45 -7.85
N GLY A 56 11.61 6.57 -8.81
CA GLY A 56 12.13 6.97 -10.12
C GLY A 56 11.10 7.70 -10.98
N ASP A 57 9.83 7.25 -10.98
CA ASP A 57 8.76 7.88 -11.77
C ASP A 57 8.29 9.20 -11.17
N GLN A 58 8.23 9.29 -9.84
CA GLN A 58 7.72 10.46 -9.11
C GLN A 58 8.55 10.75 -7.84
N PRO A 59 9.78 11.27 -8.00
CA PRO A 59 10.69 11.50 -6.86
C PRO A 59 10.15 12.55 -5.88
N GLU A 60 9.48 13.58 -6.38
CA GLU A 60 8.89 14.67 -5.58
C GLU A 60 7.53 14.30 -4.94
N SER A 61 6.99 13.11 -5.23
CA SER A 61 5.73 12.70 -4.62
C SER A 61 5.94 12.46 -3.13
N ARG A 62 5.04 13.02 -2.30
CA ARG A 62 4.96 12.74 -0.86
C ARG A 62 4.96 11.23 -0.56
N PHE A 63 4.27 10.45 -1.39
CA PHE A 63 4.16 9.00 -1.27
C PHE A 63 4.75 8.32 -2.50
N ASN A 64 5.81 7.56 -2.32
CA ASN A 64 6.44 6.74 -3.35
C ASN A 64 7.06 5.48 -2.74
N SER A 65 7.72 4.66 -3.56
CA SER A 65 8.34 3.40 -3.12
C SER A 65 9.42 3.53 -2.06
N ASP A 66 10.03 4.71 -1.92
CA ASP A 66 11.10 4.97 -0.95
C ASP A 66 10.56 5.52 0.37
N THR A 67 9.49 6.32 0.30
CA THR A 67 8.86 6.92 1.50
C THR A 67 7.81 6.04 2.15
N VAL A 68 7.21 5.09 1.42
CA VAL A 68 6.17 4.18 1.92
C VAL A 68 6.71 2.75 1.98
N PRO A 69 6.85 2.13 3.17
CA PRO A 69 7.46 0.81 3.34
C PRO A 69 6.49 -0.33 2.96
N TRP A 70 6.04 -0.35 1.70
CA TRP A 70 5.03 -1.26 1.17
C TRP A 70 5.37 -2.75 1.34
N GLN A 71 6.65 -3.09 1.39
CA GLN A 71 7.15 -4.45 1.58
C GLN A 71 6.84 -5.04 2.96
N ARG A 72 6.43 -4.19 3.92
CA ARG A 72 6.04 -4.62 5.28
C ARG A 72 4.59 -5.10 5.37
N ILE A 73 3.83 -5.00 4.27
CA ILE A 73 2.43 -5.41 4.22
C ILE A 73 2.30 -6.77 3.52
N ILE A 74 1.95 -7.80 4.28
CA ILE A 74 1.87 -9.19 3.83
C ILE A 74 0.43 -9.71 3.85
N ASN A 75 0.19 -10.87 3.25
CA ASN A 75 -1.13 -11.49 3.29
C ASN A 75 -1.45 -12.09 4.69
N SER A 76 -2.71 -12.46 4.92
CA SER A 76 -3.16 -13.05 6.19
C SER A 76 -2.55 -14.42 6.50
N LYS A 77 -1.91 -15.07 5.52
CA LYS A 77 -1.17 -16.33 5.70
C LYS A 77 0.29 -16.11 6.13
N GLY A 78 0.71 -14.85 6.30
CA GLY A 78 2.08 -14.52 6.68
C GLY A 78 3.09 -14.57 5.52
N VAL A 79 2.62 -14.53 4.28
CA VAL A 79 3.48 -14.68 3.07
C VAL A 79 3.40 -13.42 2.21
N ILE A 80 4.47 -13.14 1.45
CA ILE A 80 4.49 -12.09 0.43
C ILE A 80 3.51 -12.48 -0.69
N SER A 81 2.58 -11.58 -1.01
CA SER A 81 1.67 -11.77 -2.13
C SER A 81 2.44 -11.73 -3.46
N PRO A 82 2.21 -12.69 -4.39
CA PRO A 82 2.78 -12.61 -5.72
C PRO A 82 2.40 -11.27 -6.36
N ARG A 83 3.40 -10.49 -6.74
CA ARG A 83 3.20 -9.36 -7.64
C ARG A 83 3.28 -9.92 -9.05
N SER A 84 2.44 -9.43 -9.97
CA SER A 84 2.47 -9.85 -11.38
C SER A 84 3.93 -9.80 -11.85
N ALA A 85 4.57 -10.95 -11.93
CA ALA A 85 5.86 -11.04 -12.56
C ALA A 85 5.62 -10.64 -14.02
N MET A 86 6.45 -9.72 -14.52
CA MET A 86 6.59 -9.54 -15.95
C MET A 86 6.76 -10.93 -16.55
N SER A 87 5.81 -11.40 -17.34
CA SER A 87 5.99 -12.60 -18.14
C SER A 87 7.04 -12.25 -19.18
N TYR A 88 8.29 -12.64 -18.92
CA TYR A 88 9.28 -12.76 -19.98
C TYR A 88 8.91 -14.03 -20.75
N ALA A 89 7.98 -13.89 -21.70
CA ALA A 89 7.73 -14.85 -22.76
C ALA A 89 8.21 -14.22 -24.06
#